data_AF-A0ABD0QZF5-F1
#
_entry.id   AF-A0ABD0QZF5-F1
#
_cell.length_a   1.000
_cell.length_b   1.000
_cell.length_c   1.000
_cell.angle_alpha   90.00
_cell.angle_beta   90.00
_cell.angle_gamma   90.00
#
_symmetry.space_group_name_H-M   'P 1'
#
loop_
_entity.id
_entity.type
_entity.pdbx_description
1 polymer ?
#
loop_
_entity_poly.entity_id
_entity_poly.type
_entity_poly.pdbx_seq_one_letter_code
_entity_poly.pdbx_strand_id
1 'polypeptide(L)' 'IPQVSYASTAPELSDNTRYDFFSRVVPPDTYQAQAMVDIVRAMRWNYVSTVASEGNYGESGVDAFIQKSREE' A
#
# COMPACT_ATOMS: atom_id res chain seq x y z
N ILE A 1 8.97 16.94 18.07
CA ILE A 1 9.67 17.64 16.97
C ILE A 1 9.06 17.13 15.67
N PRO A 2 8.56 18.00 14.77
CA PRO A 2 7.99 17.55 13.50
C PRO A 2 9.04 16.81 12.64
N GLN A 3 8.64 15.68 12.07
CA GLN A 3 9.45 14.90 11.12
C GLN A 3 8.73 14.82 9.79
N VAL A 4 9.34 15.34 8.72
CA VAL A 4 8.80 15.27 7.36
C VAL A 4 9.71 14.39 6.51
N SER A 5 9.23 13.20 6.14
CA SER A 5 9.99 12.26 5.33
C SER A 5 9.79 12.48 3.83
N TYR A 6 10.87 12.37 3.06
CA TYR A 6 10.86 12.45 1.61
C TYR A 6 10.76 11.08 0.91
N ALA A 7 10.92 9.98 1.64
CA ALA A 7 11.04 8.63 1.04
C ALA A 7 10.31 7.52 1.80
N SER A 8 9.74 7.78 2.97
CA SER A 8 9.08 6.73 3.76
C SER A 8 7.65 6.47 3.26
N THR A 9 7.45 5.35 2.58
CA THR A 9 6.16 4.97 1.95
C THR A 9 5.36 3.93 2.72
N ALA A 10 5.96 3.31 3.75
CA ALA A 10 5.31 2.33 4.63
C ALA A 10 3.89 2.77 5.10
N PRO A 11 2.84 1.96 4.93
CA PRO A 11 1.48 2.30 5.31
C PRO A 11 1.30 2.63 6.81
N GLU A 12 2.03 1.93 7.68
CA GLU A 12 1.94 2.02 9.14
C GLU A 12 2.27 3.41 9.66
N LEU A 13 3.10 4.17 8.94
CA LEU A 13 3.46 5.55 9.28
C LEU A 13 2.28 6.54 9.11
N SER A 14 1.13 6.08 8.63
CA SER A 14 -0.11 6.86 8.57
C SER A 14 -0.93 6.79 9.86
N ASP A 15 -0.54 5.95 10.83
CA ASP A 15 -1.21 5.87 12.13
C ASP A 15 -0.84 7.08 13.00
N ASN A 16 -1.68 8.12 12.93
CA ASN A 16 -1.46 9.34 13.69
C ASN A 16 -1.46 9.09 15.21
N THR A 17 -2.19 8.09 15.72
CA THR A 17 -2.20 7.79 17.17
C THR A 17 -0.86 7.28 17.70
N ARG A 18 -0.02 6.74 16.80
CA ARG A 18 1.34 6.27 17.10
C ARG A 18 2.41 7.25 16.67
N TYR A 19 2.14 8.07 15.64
CA TYR A 19 3.11 8.94 14.97
C TYR A 19 2.61 10.39 14.84
N ASP A 20 2.14 11.00 15.93
CA ASP A 20 1.52 12.34 15.98
C ASP A 20 2.34 13.50 15.35
N PHE A 21 3.67 13.35 15.23
CA PHE A 21 4.56 14.38 14.66
C PHE A 21 5.16 13.98 13.30
N PHE A 22 4.72 12.87 12.72
CA PHE A 22 5.20 12.40 11.43
C PHE A 22 4.36 12.96 10.28
N SER A 23 5.04 13.32 9.20
CA SER A 23 4.43 13.68 7.93
C SER A 23 5.34 13.21 6.79
N ARG A 24 4.79 13.12 5.58
CA ARG A 24 5.56 12.73 4.40
C ARG A 24 5.05 13.44 3.15
N VAL A 25 5.96 13.64 2.20
CA VAL A 25 5.63 14.22 0.88
C VAL A 25 5.43 13.16 -0.21
N VAL A 26 5.58 11.88 0.14
CA VAL A 26 5.34 10.72 -0.72
C VAL A 26 4.08 9.98 -0.27
N PRO A 27 3.33 9.33 -1.19
CA PRO A 27 2.13 8.60 -0.82
C PRO A 27 2.47 7.28 -0.08
N PRO A 28 1.52 6.76 0.72
CA PRO A 28 1.58 5.40 1.24
C PRO A 28 1.55 4.33 0.13
N ASP A 29 2.22 3.19 0.35
CA ASP A 29 2.24 2.06 -0.60
C ASP A 29 0.85 1.43 -0.85
N THR A 30 -0.15 1.68 0.00
CA THR A 30 -1.53 1.21 -0.21
C THR A 30 -2.14 1.71 -1.52
N TYR A 31 -1.70 2.87 -2.02
CA TYR A 31 -2.13 3.38 -3.33
C TYR A 31 -1.56 2.55 -4.49
N GLN A 32 -0.38 1.94 -4.33
CA GLN A 32 0.18 1.06 -5.35
C GLN A 32 -0.65 -0.23 -5.48
N ALA A 33 -1.08 -0.80 -4.35
CA ALA A 33 -1.99 -1.95 -4.35
C ALA A 33 -3.32 -1.63 -5.06
N GLN A 34 -3.87 -0.43 -4.85
CA GLN A 34 -5.07 0.02 -5.57
C GLN A 34 -4.83 0.10 -7.08
N ALA A 35 -3.75 0.76 -7.50
CA ALA A 35 -3.42 0.90 -8.91
C ALA A 35 -3.27 -0.46 -9.60
N MET A 36 -2.69 -1.46 -8.92
CA MET A 36 -2.62 -2.83 -9.43
C MET A 36 -4.01 -3.45 -9.64
N VAL A 37 -4.95 -3.29 -8.70
CA VAL A 37 -6.33 -3.76 -8.85
C VAL A 37 -7.02 -3.08 -10.03
N ASP A 38 -6.85 -1.76 -10.16
CA ASP A 38 -7.44 -0.99 -11.24
C ASP A 38 -6.94 -1.46 -12.62
N ILE A 39 -5.64 -1.80 -12.74
CA ILE A 39 -5.07 -2.38 -13.96
C ILE A 39 -5.68 -3.75 -14.25
N VAL A 40 -5.77 -4.64 -13.27
CA VAL A 40 -6.35 -5.99 -13.44
C VAL A 40 -7.79 -5.89 -13.94
N ARG A 41 -8.58 -4.97 -13.40
CA ARG A 41 -9.96 -4.68 -13.82
C ARG A 41 -10.03 -4.11 -15.22
N ALA A 42 -9.22 -3.10 -15.53
CA ALA A 42 -9.19 -2.47 -16.84
C ALA A 42 -8.84 -3.48 -17.95
N MET A 43 -7.97 -4.44 -17.64
CA MET A 43 -7.55 -5.51 -18.56
C MET A 43 -8.52 -6.69 -18.62
N ARG A 44 -9.55 -6.72 -17.77
CA ARG A 44 -10.53 -7.83 -17.63
C ARG A 44 -9.88 -9.18 -17.33
N TRP A 45 -8.79 -9.19 -16.56
CA TRP A 45 -8.20 -10.43 -16.09
C TRP A 45 -9.04 -11.02 -14.96
N ASN A 46 -9.34 -12.31 -15.06
CA ASN A 46 -10.15 -13.05 -14.08
C ASN A 46 -9.29 -13.95 -13.17
N TYR A 47 -7.98 -14.03 -13.44
CA TYR A 47 -7.03 -14.80 -12.66
C TYR A 47 -5.67 -14.10 -12.65
N VAL A 48 -5.12 -13.91 -11.46
CA VAL A 48 -3.78 -13.37 -11.23
C VAL A 48 -3.13 -14.13 -10.06
N SER A 49 -1.80 -14.11 -10.00
CA SER A 49 -1.03 -14.66 -8.89
C SER A 49 -0.09 -13.59 -8.35
N THR A 50 0.11 -13.55 -7.04
CA THR A 50 1.00 -12.62 -6.38
C THR A 50 2.30 -13.32 -5.96
N VAL A 51 3.41 -12.59 -6.05
CA VAL A 51 4.70 -12.97 -5.48
C VAL A 51 5.18 -11.80 -4.65
N ALA A 52 5.58 -12.06 -3.42
CA ALA A 52 6.01 -11.05 -2.47
C ALA A 52 7.43 -11.35 -1.97
N SER A 53 8.18 -10.29 -1.66
CA SER A 53 9.34 -10.39 -0.79
C SER A 53 8.88 -10.72 0.63
N GLU A 54 9.61 -11.58 1.32
CA GLU A 54 9.38 -11.85 2.75
C GLU A 54 9.50 -10.56 3.57
N GLY A 55 8.59 -10.39 4.53
CA GLY A 55 8.53 -9.25 5.44
C GLY A 55 7.50 -8.18 5.08
N ASN A 56 7.40 -7.17 5.94
CA ASN A 56 6.24 -6.28 6.02
C ASN A 56 5.84 -5.63 4.69
N TYR A 57 6.79 -5.16 3.87
CA TYR A 57 6.45 -4.49 2.60
C TYR A 57 5.74 -5.43 1.61
N GLY A 58 6.34 -6.59 1.33
CA GLY A 58 5.80 -7.51 0.33
C GLY A 58 4.51 -8.18 0.79
N GLU A 59 4.48 -8.66 2.04
CA GLU A 59 3.32 -9.33 2.61
C GLU A 59 2.12 -8.38 2.76
N SER A 60 2.32 -7.19 3.36
CA SER A 60 1.24 -6.21 3.51
C SER A 60 0.76 -5.66 2.16
N GLY A 61 1.65 -5.56 1.16
CA GLY A 61 1.28 -5.18 -0.19
C GLY A 61 0.34 -6.19 -0.85
N VAL A 62 0.60 -7.50 -0.66
CA VAL A 62 -0.28 -8.57 -1.14
C VAL A 62 -1.61 -8.56 -0.39
N ASP A 63 -1.59 -8.40 0.93
CA ASP A 63 -2.81 -8.32 1.73
C ASP A 63 -3.68 -7.13 1.30
N ALA A 64 -3.07 -5.95 1.10
CA ALA A 64 -3.74 -4.77 0.61
C ALA A 64 -4.33 -4.97 -0.80
N PHE A 65 -3.59 -5.63 -1.71
CA PHE A 65 -4.10 -5.97 -3.04
C PHE A 65 -5.30 -6.91 -2.96
N ILE A 66 -5.22 -7.96 -2.14
CA ILE A 66 -6.32 -8.92 -1.95
C ILE A 66 -7.55 -8.22 -1.37
N GLN A 67 -7.38 -7.41 -0.33
CA GLN A 67 -8.47 -6.66 0.27
C GLN A 67 -9.15 -5.77 -0.77
N LYS A 68 -8.37 -4.94 -1.48
CA LYS A 68 -8.88 -4.01 -2.50
C LYS A 68 -9.51 -4.70 -3.69
N SER A 69 -9.01 -5.88 -4.07
CA SER A 69 -9.59 -6.66 -5.17
C SER A 69 -11.02 -7.15 -4.88
N ARG A 70 -11.38 -7.26 -3.58
CA ARG A 70 -12.69 -7.72 -3.10
C ARG A 70 -13.66 -6.57 -2.81
N GLU A 71 -13.15 -5.37 -2.60
CA GLU A 71 -13.94 -4.13 -2.57
C GLU A 71 -14.37 -3.82 -4.01
N GLU A 72 -15.58 -3.32 -4.27
CA GLU A 72 -16.18 -3.24 -5.63
C GLU A 72 -15.31 -2.56 -6.70
#